data_AF-A0A4V3C2T2-F1
#
_entry.id   AF-A0A4V3C2T2-F1
#
_cell.length_a   1.000
_cell.length_b   1.000
_cell.length_c   1.000
_cell.angle_alpha   90.00
_cell.angle_beta   90.00
_cell.angle_gamma   90.00
#
_symmetry.space_group_name_H-M   'P 1'
#
loop_
_entity.id
_entity.type
_entity.pdbx_description
1 polymer ?
#
loop_
_entity_poly.entity_id
_entity_poly.type
_entity_poly.pdbx_seq_one_letter_code
_entity_poly.pdbx_strand_id
1 'polypeptide(L)'
;MASRVINVLTNVVELELDLQDQVSLKIDNIFRSKVNSNILQLKKIISNDHILAIVIDAEVEIRIGDVFENTKRSILVPVGQNAKNKVFDIRGNEINTGKLPDSKFIEMNSLAKRPKSVKPHNQIMETGIKVIDFFIPIIKGHKLGILGGAGVGKTVLMKEIIFNSNKGKTKTSSIFIGSGERSREGLELYEELRESNLMKNTTMFVAQMNESPGARMNIVPMGISAAEYLRDYEKEDVFVFIDNIYRFLQGANEISSSLGKKPSLGGYQSTLSTDVAEVQDRLHASQNNAITSFQTVFLPMDDLSDPAAVALFDHLDGTLVLSREQVAKNLYPAFDPLSSNSNSVNPQIIGEKHFQAILEAKAILQKYKELEDVILILGIQELDKESQIIVEKALQLQNFFTQRFFVAQNYTKQAGVYVTLEDTVNSVIEIINGKYLGVHPEKFSFIGTTRDLATK
;
A
#
# COMPACT_ATOMS: atom_id res chain seq x y z
N MET A 1 -37.31 -15.29 8.35
CA MET A 1 -36.63 -16.50 7.84
C MET A 1 -35.26 -16.43 8.46
N ALA A 2 -34.99 -17.32 9.39
CA ALA A 2 -34.25 -16.93 10.59
C ALA A 2 -33.32 -18.07 10.97
N SER A 3 -32.05 -17.94 10.58
CA SER A 3 -31.00 -18.80 11.08
C SER A 3 -30.70 -18.42 12.52
N ARG A 4 -30.55 -19.41 13.40
CA ARG A 4 -30.38 -19.20 14.84
C ARG A 4 -28.94 -19.46 15.26
N VAL A 5 -28.41 -18.61 16.13
CA VAL A 5 -27.11 -18.85 16.77
C VAL A 5 -27.22 -20.02 17.73
N ILE A 6 -26.43 -21.07 17.51
CA ILE A 6 -26.35 -22.24 18.40
C ILE A 6 -25.06 -22.28 19.21
N ASN A 7 -24.01 -21.63 18.71
CA ASN A 7 -22.72 -21.55 19.39
C ASN A 7 -22.01 -20.24 19.03
N VAL A 8 -21.28 -19.68 20.00
CA VAL A 8 -20.49 -18.44 19.81
C VAL A 8 -19.06 -18.74 20.20
N LEU A 9 -18.19 -18.86 19.19
CA LEU A 9 -16.75 -18.79 19.34
C LEU A 9 -16.34 -17.32 19.21
N THR A 10 -15.27 -16.89 19.88
CA THR A 10 -14.84 -15.49 20.06
C THR A 10 -15.30 -14.50 18.97
N ASN A 11 -14.91 -14.71 17.70
CA ASN A 11 -15.34 -13.92 16.54
C ASN A 11 -15.96 -14.79 15.42
N VAL A 12 -16.36 -16.03 15.74
CA VAL A 12 -16.93 -17.00 14.80
C VAL A 12 -18.17 -17.60 15.42
N VAL A 13 -19.29 -17.49 14.72
CA VAL A 13 -20.60 -17.91 15.22
C VAL A 13 -21.07 -19.09 14.39
N GLU A 14 -21.60 -20.11 15.07
CA GLU A 14 -22.27 -21.23 14.42
C GLU A 14 -23.76 -20.94 14.33
N LEU A 15 -24.29 -21.02 13.10
CA LEU A 15 -25.71 -20.82 12.83
C LEU A 15 -26.35 -22.14 12.39
N GLU A 16 -27.49 -22.43 12.98
CA GLU A 16 -28.44 -23.43 12.49
C GLU A 16 -29.40 -22.77 11.48
N LEU A 17 -29.46 -23.33 10.28
CA LEU A 17 -30.20 -22.82 9.14
C LEU A 17 -31.65 -23.34 9.13
N ASP A 18 -32.57 -22.48 8.71
CA ASP A 18 -33.93 -22.90 8.35
C ASP A 18 -33.92 -23.64 6.99
N LEU A 19 -34.84 -24.58 6.77
CA LEU A 19 -34.93 -25.44 5.58
C LEU A 19 -34.95 -24.65 4.26
N GLN A 20 -35.47 -23.43 4.27
CA GLN A 20 -35.54 -22.56 3.09
C GLN A 20 -34.22 -21.80 2.79
N ASP A 21 -33.35 -21.60 3.78
CA ASP A 21 -32.04 -20.95 3.56
C ASP A 21 -31.06 -21.90 2.85
N GLN A 22 -31.26 -23.21 2.97
CA GLN A 22 -30.39 -24.27 2.44
C GLN A 22 -30.18 -24.20 0.91
N VAL A 23 -31.17 -23.68 0.16
CA VAL A 23 -31.20 -23.74 -1.31
C VAL A 23 -30.34 -22.66 -1.98
N SER A 24 -29.86 -21.65 -1.24
CA SER A 24 -29.19 -20.46 -1.84
C SER A 24 -27.92 -19.99 -1.11
N LEU A 25 -27.26 -20.87 -0.37
CA LEU A 25 -26.05 -20.53 0.38
C LEU A 25 -24.83 -20.48 -0.55
N LYS A 26 -24.13 -19.34 -0.47
CA LYS A 26 -22.82 -19.16 -1.08
C LYS A 26 -21.88 -18.65 0.01
N ILE A 27 -20.61 -19.05 -0.07
CA ILE A 27 -19.56 -18.44 0.74
C ILE A 27 -19.60 -16.92 0.54
N ASP A 28 -19.32 -16.20 1.62
CA ASP A 28 -19.40 -14.73 1.75
C ASP A 28 -20.80 -14.13 1.78
N ASN A 29 -21.88 -14.92 1.73
CA ASN A 29 -23.22 -14.42 2.01
C ASN A 29 -23.29 -13.75 3.38
N ILE A 30 -23.96 -12.60 3.42
CA ILE A 30 -24.14 -11.80 4.62
C ILE A 30 -25.44 -12.17 5.33
N PHE A 31 -25.34 -12.31 6.65
CA PHE A 31 -26.42 -12.55 7.58
C PHE A 31 -26.59 -11.32 8.47
N ARG A 32 -27.81 -10.78 8.56
CA ARG A 32 -28.11 -9.59 9.35
C ARG A 32 -29.07 -9.92 10.49
N SER A 33 -28.81 -9.38 11.66
CA SER A 33 -29.75 -9.45 12.77
C SER A 33 -31.03 -8.67 12.43
N LYS A 34 -32.18 -9.16 12.90
CA LYS A 34 -33.46 -8.42 12.80
C LYS A 34 -33.61 -7.34 13.88
N VAL A 35 -32.86 -7.46 14.97
CA VAL A 35 -33.11 -6.71 16.22
C VAL A 35 -32.07 -5.62 16.43
N ASN A 36 -30.87 -5.79 15.87
CA ASN A 36 -29.75 -4.85 16.00
C ASN A 36 -28.95 -4.79 14.68
N SER A 37 -27.87 -4.00 14.69
CA SER A 37 -27.02 -3.75 13.53
C SER A 37 -25.98 -4.84 13.27
N ASN A 38 -26.00 -5.96 14.01
CA ASN A 38 -24.97 -7.00 13.90
C ASN A 38 -24.97 -7.67 12.52
N ILE A 39 -23.78 -7.89 11.98
CA ILE A 39 -23.55 -8.46 10.65
C ILE A 39 -22.58 -9.62 10.77
N LEU A 40 -22.97 -10.75 10.18
CA LEU A 40 -22.17 -11.96 10.06
C LEU A 40 -21.90 -12.27 8.59
N GLN A 41 -20.75 -12.87 8.29
CA GLN A 41 -20.39 -13.34 6.95
C GLN A 41 -20.12 -14.84 6.95
N LEU A 42 -20.83 -15.58 6.10
CA LEU A 42 -20.64 -17.02 5.93
C LEU A 42 -19.23 -17.35 5.42
N LYS A 43 -18.47 -18.15 6.16
CA LYS A 43 -17.13 -18.62 5.75
C LYS A 43 -17.01 -20.12 5.56
N LYS A 44 -17.86 -20.93 6.18
CA LYS A 44 -17.81 -22.39 6.05
C LYS A 44 -19.19 -23.01 6.17
N ILE A 45 -19.48 -23.96 5.28
CA ILE A 45 -20.66 -24.83 5.38
C ILE A 45 -20.18 -26.15 6.02
N ILE A 46 -20.72 -26.50 7.18
CA ILE A 46 -20.37 -27.75 7.89
C ILE A 46 -21.26 -28.88 7.38
N SER A 47 -22.56 -28.62 7.31
CA SER A 47 -23.60 -29.53 6.86
C SER A 47 -24.73 -28.74 6.18
N ASN A 48 -25.83 -29.40 5.82
CA ASN A 48 -26.97 -28.75 5.18
C ASN A 48 -27.68 -27.75 6.10
N ASP A 49 -27.56 -27.94 7.41
CA ASP A 49 -28.22 -27.19 8.48
C ASP A 49 -27.25 -26.37 9.33
N HIS A 50 -25.94 -26.66 9.33
CA HIS A 50 -24.97 -25.93 10.15
C HIS A 50 -23.92 -25.19 9.31
N ILE A 51 -23.69 -23.93 9.65
CA ILE A 51 -22.67 -23.07 9.04
C ILE A 51 -21.83 -22.35 10.09
N LEU A 52 -20.59 -21.99 9.73
CA LEU A 52 -19.78 -21.03 10.47
C LEU A 52 -19.75 -19.70 9.74
N ALA A 53 -20.14 -18.66 10.45
CA ALA A 53 -20.04 -17.28 10.02
C ALA A 53 -19.07 -16.51 10.90
N ILE A 54 -18.37 -15.54 10.34
CA ILE A 54 -17.47 -14.65 11.08
C ILE A 54 -18.21 -13.36 11.42
N VAL A 55 -17.88 -12.76 12.56
CA VAL A 55 -18.42 -11.45 12.92
C VAL A 55 -17.77 -10.40 12.03
N ILE A 56 -18.58 -9.61 11.32
CA ILE A 56 -18.15 -8.44 10.57
C ILE A 56 -18.34 -7.19 11.42
N ASP A 57 -19.54 -7.01 11.96
CA ASP A 57 -19.87 -5.90 12.85
C ASP A 57 -20.76 -6.41 13.98
N ALA A 58 -20.50 -5.93 15.20
CA ALA A 58 -21.27 -6.28 16.38
C ALA A 58 -21.33 -5.08 17.34
N GLU A 59 -22.46 -4.38 17.33
CA GLU A 59 -22.74 -3.27 18.25
C GLU A 59 -23.14 -3.80 19.63
N VAL A 60 -23.80 -4.96 19.67
CA VAL A 60 -24.20 -5.67 20.88
C VAL A 60 -23.62 -7.08 20.84
N GLU A 61 -23.27 -7.61 22.01
CA GLU A 61 -22.83 -8.99 22.18
C GLU A 61 -23.80 -9.99 21.54
N ILE A 62 -23.27 -10.91 20.72
CA ILE A 62 -24.05 -11.97 20.07
C ILE A 62 -24.24 -13.12 21.06
N ARG A 63 -25.48 -13.58 21.21
CA ARG A 63 -25.87 -14.63 22.15
C ARG A 63 -26.46 -15.84 21.46
N ILE A 64 -26.37 -16.98 22.13
CA ILE A 64 -27.09 -18.19 21.71
C ILE A 64 -28.59 -17.89 21.67
N GLY A 65 -29.24 -18.27 20.58
CA GLY A 65 -30.64 -17.99 20.32
C GLY A 65 -30.89 -16.75 19.46
N ASP A 66 -29.89 -15.89 19.24
CA ASP A 66 -30.02 -14.72 18.36
C ASP A 66 -30.37 -15.16 16.94
N VAL A 67 -31.14 -14.32 16.25
CA VAL A 67 -31.73 -14.63 14.95
C VAL A 67 -31.16 -13.72 13.87
N PHE A 68 -30.66 -14.35 12.80
CA PHE A 68 -30.11 -13.69 11.64
C PHE A 68 -30.82 -14.10 10.35
N GLU A 69 -30.95 -13.18 9.40
CA GLU A 69 -31.52 -13.44 8.08
C GLU A 69 -30.44 -13.40 7.00
N ASN A 70 -30.43 -14.40 6.12
CA ASN A 70 -29.57 -14.46 4.97
C ASN A 70 -29.99 -13.41 3.91
N THR A 71 -29.12 -12.46 3.62
CA THR A 71 -29.36 -11.42 2.61
C THR A 71 -29.18 -11.93 1.17
N LYS A 72 -28.65 -13.15 1.00
CA LYS A 72 -28.32 -13.80 -0.28
C LYS A 72 -27.30 -13.05 -1.14
N ARG A 73 -26.59 -12.10 -0.53
CA ARG A 73 -25.58 -11.25 -1.16
C ARG A 73 -24.34 -11.21 -0.29
N SER A 74 -23.21 -10.95 -0.91
CA SER A 74 -21.98 -10.59 -0.21
C SER A 74 -22.00 -9.14 0.29
N ILE A 75 -20.90 -8.69 0.91
CA ILE A 75 -20.72 -7.30 1.31
C ILE A 75 -20.94 -6.38 0.11
N LEU A 76 -21.73 -5.32 0.29
CA LEU A 76 -21.97 -4.34 -0.77
C LEU A 76 -20.92 -3.24 -0.72
N VAL A 77 -20.25 -3.02 -1.86
CA VAL A 77 -19.16 -2.06 -2.00
C VAL A 77 -19.67 -0.80 -2.70
N PRO A 78 -19.55 0.39 -2.09
CA PRO A 78 -19.85 1.65 -2.75
C PRO A 78 -18.77 1.94 -3.82
N VAL A 79 -19.20 2.24 -5.04
CA VAL A 79 -18.33 2.42 -6.21
C VAL A 79 -18.76 3.58 -7.11
N GLY A 80 -17.88 3.92 -8.07
CA GLY A 80 -18.11 4.94 -9.08
C GLY A 80 -17.72 6.35 -8.62
N GLN A 81 -17.99 7.33 -9.48
CA GLN A 81 -17.59 8.73 -9.23
C GLN A 81 -18.17 9.30 -7.94
N ASN A 82 -19.41 8.94 -7.59
CA ASN A 82 -20.08 9.40 -6.37
C ASN A 82 -19.49 8.79 -5.09
N ALA A 83 -18.61 7.79 -5.18
CA ALA A 83 -17.86 7.26 -4.05
C ALA A 83 -16.57 8.05 -3.78
N LYS A 84 -16.14 8.93 -4.69
CA LYS A 84 -14.98 9.81 -4.47
C LYS A 84 -15.30 10.86 -3.41
N ASN A 85 -14.25 11.37 -2.76
CA ASN A 85 -14.34 12.33 -1.68
C ASN A 85 -15.10 11.83 -0.42
N LYS A 86 -15.11 10.50 -0.22
CA LYS A 86 -15.83 9.85 0.87
C LYS A 86 -14.98 8.83 1.61
N VAL A 87 -15.37 8.59 2.85
CA VAL A 87 -14.76 7.57 3.73
C VAL A 87 -15.85 6.54 4.06
N PHE A 88 -15.55 5.27 3.84
CA PHE A 88 -16.48 4.16 4.05
C PHE A 88 -15.97 3.19 5.12
N ASP A 89 -16.90 2.70 5.93
CA ASP A 89 -16.67 1.55 6.82
C ASP A 89 -16.92 0.21 6.10
N ILE A 90 -16.73 -0.90 6.81
CA ILE A 90 -16.95 -2.25 6.25
C ILE A 90 -18.40 -2.52 5.83
N ARG A 91 -19.37 -1.75 6.35
CA ARG A 91 -20.78 -1.89 6.01
C ARG A 91 -21.13 -1.19 4.69
N GLY A 92 -20.20 -0.39 4.17
CA GLY A 92 -20.41 0.49 3.02
C GLY A 92 -21.07 1.81 3.39
N ASN A 93 -21.14 2.16 4.68
CA ASN A 93 -21.71 3.43 5.13
C ASN A 93 -20.67 4.54 5.04
N GLU A 94 -21.10 5.73 4.63
CA GLU A 94 -20.25 6.92 4.58
C GLU A 94 -20.11 7.52 6.00
N ILE A 95 -18.90 7.54 6.54
CA ILE A 95 -18.65 7.95 7.93
C ILE A 95 -18.26 9.42 8.08
N ASN A 96 -17.83 10.10 7.00
CA ASN A 96 -17.36 11.49 7.08
C ASN A 96 -18.49 12.54 7.03
N THR A 97 -19.65 12.23 6.44
CA THR A 97 -20.81 13.14 6.43
C THR A 97 -22.02 12.60 7.19
N GLY A 98 -22.01 11.31 7.55
CA GLY A 98 -23.12 10.63 8.21
C GLY A 98 -24.37 10.46 7.34
N LYS A 99 -24.27 10.72 6.03
CA LYS A 99 -25.37 10.54 5.08
C LYS A 99 -25.31 9.16 4.43
N LEU A 100 -26.46 8.63 4.01
CA LEU A 100 -26.46 7.44 3.17
C LEU A 100 -25.75 7.76 1.85
N PRO A 101 -24.88 6.86 1.34
CA PRO A 101 -24.16 7.14 0.11
C PRO A 101 -25.11 7.16 -1.06
N ASP A 102 -25.14 8.25 -1.83
CA ASP A 102 -25.70 8.27 -3.19
C ASP A 102 -24.71 7.63 -4.19
N SER A 103 -24.20 6.46 -3.82
CA SER A 103 -23.19 5.72 -4.58
C SER A 103 -23.83 4.49 -5.21
N LYS A 104 -23.28 4.04 -6.33
CA LYS A 104 -23.63 2.74 -6.89
C LYS A 104 -23.03 1.66 -6.00
N PHE A 105 -23.70 0.53 -5.87
CA PHE A 105 -23.19 -0.62 -5.12
C PHE A 105 -22.95 -1.81 -6.04
N ILE A 106 -21.88 -2.54 -5.77
CA ILE A 106 -21.60 -3.87 -6.33
C ILE A 106 -21.38 -4.86 -5.19
N GLU A 107 -21.57 -6.14 -5.47
CA GLU A 107 -21.16 -7.20 -4.54
C GLU A 107 -19.64 -7.31 -4.49
N MET A 108 -19.07 -7.45 -3.30
CA MET A 108 -17.64 -7.64 -3.10
C MET A 108 -17.16 -8.87 -3.87
N ASN A 109 -15.99 -8.78 -4.50
CA ASN A 109 -15.41 -9.83 -5.33
C ASN A 109 -16.21 -10.16 -6.62
N SER A 110 -17.32 -9.49 -6.93
CA SER A 110 -18.11 -9.75 -8.15
C SER A 110 -17.35 -9.47 -9.45
N LEU A 111 -16.31 -8.64 -9.38
CA LEU A 111 -15.43 -8.30 -10.51
C LEU A 111 -14.14 -9.10 -10.55
N ALA A 112 -13.89 -9.93 -9.53
CA ALA A 112 -12.71 -10.78 -9.47
C ALA A 112 -12.74 -11.77 -10.64
N LYS A 113 -12.02 -11.44 -11.70
CA LYS A 113 -11.85 -12.28 -12.88
C LYS A 113 -10.42 -12.80 -12.86
N ARG A 114 -10.22 -14.05 -13.28
CA ARG A 114 -8.88 -14.54 -13.59
C ARG A 114 -8.26 -13.59 -14.63
N PRO A 115 -7.01 -13.12 -14.43
CA PRO A 115 -6.36 -12.29 -15.41
C PRO A 115 -6.34 -13.05 -16.74
N LYS A 116 -7.02 -12.51 -17.76
CA LYS A 116 -6.77 -12.95 -19.14
C LYS A 116 -5.31 -12.61 -19.41
N SER A 117 -4.60 -13.37 -20.24
CA SER A 117 -3.22 -13.06 -20.62
C SER A 117 -3.16 -11.67 -21.27
N VAL A 118 -2.96 -10.62 -20.47
CA VAL A 118 -2.77 -9.26 -20.93
C VAL A 118 -1.30 -9.14 -21.27
N LYS A 119 -0.98 -8.68 -22.49
CA LYS A 119 0.40 -8.34 -22.82
C LYS A 119 0.82 -7.21 -21.86
N PRO A 120 1.90 -7.37 -21.09
CA PRO A 120 2.33 -6.33 -20.17
C PRO A 120 2.61 -5.06 -20.96
N HIS A 121 1.89 -3.98 -20.66
CA HIS A 121 2.28 -2.65 -21.10
C HIS A 121 3.37 -2.17 -20.15
N ASN A 122 4.63 -2.30 -20.59
CA ASN A 122 5.81 -1.79 -19.90
C ASN A 122 5.88 -0.26 -20.00
N GLN A 123 4.81 0.44 -19.60
CA GLN A 123 4.78 1.89 -19.53
C GLN A 123 5.27 2.32 -18.15
N ILE A 124 6.46 2.95 -18.12
CA ILE A 124 6.98 3.61 -16.92
C ILE A 124 6.05 4.77 -16.56
N MET A 125 5.73 4.86 -15.29
CA MET A 125 4.96 5.92 -14.68
C MET A 125 5.92 6.84 -13.93
N GLU A 126 6.18 8.00 -14.50
CA GLU A 126 7.00 9.04 -13.86
C GLU A 126 6.25 9.61 -12.64
N THR A 127 6.90 9.59 -11.48
CA THR A 127 6.33 10.09 -10.22
C THR A 127 6.77 11.51 -9.90
N GLY A 128 7.82 12.00 -10.55
CA GLY A 128 8.45 13.27 -10.26
C GLY A 128 9.34 13.24 -9.03
N ILE A 129 9.54 12.07 -8.42
CA ILE A 129 10.31 11.87 -7.17
C ILE A 129 11.60 11.14 -7.52
N LYS A 130 12.74 11.84 -7.37
CA LYS A 130 14.05 11.38 -7.84
C LYS A 130 14.41 9.97 -7.39
N VAL A 131 14.25 9.66 -6.11
CA VAL A 131 14.61 8.33 -5.58
C VAL A 131 13.74 7.20 -6.14
N ILE A 132 12.45 7.46 -6.36
CA ILE A 132 11.54 6.48 -6.93
C ILE A 132 11.84 6.32 -8.41
N ASP A 133 11.81 7.41 -9.17
CA ASP A 133 12.01 7.35 -10.62
C ASP A 133 13.40 6.82 -10.99
N PHE A 134 14.43 7.08 -10.15
CA PHE A 134 15.77 6.56 -10.39
C PHE A 134 15.97 5.11 -9.93
N PHE A 135 15.69 4.77 -8.67
CA PHE A 135 16.03 3.44 -8.12
C PHE A 135 14.90 2.41 -8.22
N ILE A 136 13.65 2.85 -8.22
CA ILE A 136 12.45 2.01 -8.21
C ILE A 136 11.48 2.45 -9.34
N PRO A 137 11.90 2.43 -10.62
CA PRO A 137 11.05 2.93 -11.71
C PRO A 137 9.73 2.16 -11.75
N ILE A 138 8.60 2.83 -11.62
CA ILE A 138 7.30 2.17 -11.45
C ILE A 138 6.69 1.89 -12.83
N ILE A 139 6.30 0.65 -13.11
CA ILE A 139 5.48 0.33 -14.28
C ILE A 139 4.02 0.36 -13.86
N LYS A 140 3.14 0.85 -14.74
CA LYS A 140 1.69 0.79 -14.52
C LYS A 140 1.24 -0.64 -14.20
N GLY A 141 0.54 -0.81 -13.08
CA GLY A 141 0.08 -2.13 -12.63
C GLY A 141 1.01 -2.82 -11.63
N HIS A 142 2.15 -2.23 -11.31
CA HIS A 142 3.06 -2.79 -10.31
C HIS A 142 2.48 -2.73 -8.89
N LYS A 143 2.90 -3.71 -8.09
CA LYS A 143 2.66 -3.80 -6.66
C LYS A 143 3.95 -3.50 -5.93
N LEU A 144 3.95 -2.48 -5.10
CA LEU A 144 5.13 -2.01 -4.39
C LEU A 144 4.92 -2.13 -2.89
N GLY A 145 5.88 -2.75 -2.20
CA GLY A 145 5.93 -2.77 -0.75
C GLY A 145 6.62 -1.51 -0.23
N ILE A 146 6.01 -0.80 0.71
CA ILE A 146 6.65 0.27 1.47
C ILE A 146 7.01 -0.28 2.85
N LEU A 147 8.30 -0.36 3.11
CA LEU A 147 8.88 -0.86 4.36
C LEU A 147 9.42 0.33 5.15
N GLY A 148 9.21 0.33 6.47
CA GLY A 148 9.78 1.35 7.34
C GLY A 148 9.01 1.55 8.63
N GLY A 149 9.70 2.02 9.66
CA GLY A 149 9.12 2.27 10.98
C GLY A 149 8.11 3.42 11.02
N ALA A 150 7.56 3.70 12.20
CA ALA A 150 6.79 4.93 12.43
C ALA A 150 7.67 6.17 12.24
N GLY A 151 7.10 7.25 11.71
CA GLY A 151 7.80 8.55 11.59
C GLY A 151 8.78 8.70 10.43
N VAL A 152 9.03 7.66 9.62
CA VAL A 152 9.98 7.74 8.47
C VAL A 152 9.41 8.42 7.21
N GLY A 153 8.18 8.94 7.27
CA GLY A 153 7.57 9.70 6.17
C GLY A 153 6.78 8.89 5.14
N LYS A 154 6.32 7.65 5.46
CA LYS A 154 5.49 6.81 4.57
C LYS A 154 4.27 7.56 4.02
N THR A 155 3.47 8.14 4.91
CA THR A 155 2.26 8.89 4.54
C THR A 155 2.57 10.11 3.70
N VAL A 156 3.65 10.82 4.01
CA VAL A 156 4.09 11.99 3.24
C VAL A 156 4.48 11.57 1.81
N LEU A 157 5.19 10.46 1.66
CA LEU A 157 5.55 9.91 0.35
C LEU A 157 4.30 9.49 -0.46
N MET A 158 3.35 8.79 0.16
CA MET A 158 2.10 8.39 -0.50
C MET A 158 1.31 9.61 -1.00
N LYS A 159 1.15 10.64 -0.15
CA LYS A 159 0.47 11.89 -0.52
C LYS A 159 1.17 12.59 -1.68
N GLU A 160 2.50 12.62 -1.69
CA GLU A 160 3.28 13.24 -2.77
C GLU A 160 3.07 12.50 -4.11
N ILE A 161 3.05 11.16 -4.10
CA ILE A 161 2.75 10.36 -5.30
C ILE A 161 1.36 10.69 -5.85
N ILE A 162 0.34 10.76 -4.97
CA ILE A 162 -1.03 11.14 -5.35
C ILE A 162 -1.05 12.55 -5.95
N PHE A 163 -0.36 13.50 -5.29
CA PHE A 163 -0.30 14.89 -5.74
C PHE A 163 0.34 15.02 -7.12
N ASN A 164 1.49 14.39 -7.33
CA ASN A 164 2.21 14.46 -8.59
C ASN A 164 1.46 13.75 -9.72
N SER A 165 0.82 12.61 -9.46
CA SER A 165 0.06 11.95 -10.51
C SER A 165 -1.20 12.72 -10.93
N ASN A 166 -1.81 13.50 -10.04
CA ASN A 166 -2.96 14.35 -10.38
C ASN A 166 -2.58 15.53 -11.29
N LYS A 167 -1.29 15.86 -11.45
CA LYS A 167 -0.82 16.86 -12.43
C LYS A 167 -0.82 16.33 -13.87
N GLY A 168 -0.88 15.01 -14.06
CA GLY A 168 -0.93 14.37 -15.36
C GLY A 168 -2.24 14.62 -16.10
N LYS A 169 -2.23 14.42 -17.42
CA LYS A 169 -3.44 14.51 -18.28
C LYS A 169 -4.37 13.29 -18.17
N THR A 170 -3.96 12.24 -17.45
CA THR A 170 -4.71 10.98 -17.34
C THR A 170 -5.74 11.05 -16.21
N LYS A 171 -6.93 10.49 -16.47
CA LYS A 171 -7.96 10.33 -15.45
C LYS A 171 -7.47 9.32 -14.42
N THR A 172 -7.04 9.84 -13.27
CA THR A 172 -6.38 9.05 -12.22
C THR A 172 -7.17 9.17 -10.92
N SER A 173 -7.36 8.04 -10.25
CA SER A 173 -8.02 7.97 -8.94
C SER A 173 -7.14 7.29 -7.92
N SER A 174 -7.42 7.57 -6.65
CA SER A 174 -6.73 6.92 -5.52
C SER A 174 -7.76 6.24 -4.62
N ILE A 175 -7.42 5.04 -4.17
CA ILE A 175 -8.16 4.34 -3.13
C ILE A 175 -7.21 4.11 -1.98
N PHE A 176 -7.56 4.61 -0.81
CA PHE A 176 -6.86 4.31 0.42
C PHE A 176 -7.63 3.25 1.19
N ILE A 177 -6.91 2.25 1.68
CA ILE A 177 -7.45 1.11 2.41
C ILE A 177 -6.73 1.03 3.75
N GLY A 178 -7.41 1.49 4.80
CA GLY A 178 -6.98 1.36 6.19
C GLY A 178 -7.42 0.02 6.76
N SER A 179 -6.53 -0.98 6.85
CA SER A 179 -6.86 -2.25 7.51
C SER A 179 -6.22 -2.29 8.89
N GLY A 180 -7.05 -2.24 9.93
CA GLY A 180 -6.55 -2.22 11.30
C GLY A 180 -5.67 -1.01 11.58
N GLU A 181 -6.08 0.16 11.10
CA GLU A 181 -5.38 1.42 11.32
C GLU A 181 -5.79 2.06 12.65
N ARG A 182 -4.93 2.87 13.27
CA ARG A 182 -5.36 3.65 14.45
C ARG A 182 -6.35 4.72 14.01
N SER A 183 -7.43 4.90 14.75
CA SER A 183 -8.47 5.90 14.42
C SER A 183 -7.91 7.31 14.28
N ARG A 184 -6.89 7.66 15.08
CA ARG A 184 -6.15 8.93 14.96
C ARG A 184 -5.42 9.06 13.62
N GLU A 185 -4.69 8.02 13.21
CA GLU A 185 -3.87 8.03 11.99
C GLU A 185 -4.75 8.09 10.73
N GLY A 186 -5.91 7.41 10.74
CA GLY A 186 -6.92 7.51 9.69
C GLY A 186 -7.55 8.90 9.57
N LEU A 187 -7.86 9.55 10.71
CA LEU A 187 -8.39 10.91 10.72
C LEU A 187 -7.36 11.93 10.23
N GLU A 188 -6.13 11.85 10.73
CA GLU A 188 -5.02 12.72 10.30
C GLU A 188 -4.83 12.63 8.79
N LEU A 189 -4.78 11.42 8.22
CA LEU A 189 -4.68 11.26 6.78
C LEU A 189 -5.86 11.90 6.02
N TYR A 190 -7.10 11.70 6.48
CA TYR A 190 -8.28 12.29 5.85
C TYR A 190 -8.20 13.83 5.86
N GLU A 191 -7.82 14.43 6.98
CA GLU A 191 -7.69 15.87 7.11
C GLU A 191 -6.57 16.41 6.21
N GLU A 192 -5.41 15.76 6.20
CA GLU A 192 -4.28 16.14 5.35
C GLU A 192 -4.62 16.04 3.84
N LEU A 193 -5.35 14.99 3.43
CA LEU A 193 -5.82 14.84 2.04
C LEU A 193 -6.85 15.91 1.67
N ARG A 194 -7.72 16.29 2.61
CA ARG A 194 -8.71 17.36 2.42
C ARG A 194 -8.03 18.72 2.29
N GLU A 195 -7.10 19.04 3.18
CA GLU A 195 -6.33 20.30 3.16
C GLU A 195 -5.48 20.42 1.90
N SER A 196 -4.91 19.31 1.42
CA SER A 196 -4.14 19.25 0.18
C SER A 196 -5.01 19.18 -1.08
N ASN A 197 -6.35 19.24 -0.94
CA ASN A 197 -7.32 19.13 -2.03
C ASN A 197 -7.19 17.84 -2.87
N LEU A 198 -6.61 16.78 -2.29
CA LEU A 198 -6.41 15.46 -2.91
C LEU A 198 -7.62 14.53 -2.72
N MET A 199 -8.46 14.81 -1.72
CA MET A 199 -9.61 13.98 -1.39
C MET A 199 -10.65 13.91 -2.54
N LYS A 200 -10.69 14.90 -3.44
CA LYS A 200 -11.60 14.96 -4.60
C LYS A 200 -11.51 13.74 -5.53
N ASN A 201 -10.32 13.19 -5.71
CA ASN A 201 -10.07 12.00 -6.54
C ASN A 201 -9.79 10.75 -5.70
N THR A 202 -10.03 10.82 -4.39
CA THR A 202 -9.69 9.75 -3.45
C THR A 202 -10.94 9.17 -2.83
N THR A 203 -10.98 7.85 -2.65
CA THR A 203 -11.95 7.16 -1.81
C THR A 203 -11.21 6.44 -0.70
N MET A 204 -11.70 6.52 0.54
CA MET A 204 -11.09 5.82 1.67
C MET A 204 -12.02 4.70 2.14
N PHE A 205 -11.46 3.52 2.38
CA PHE A 205 -12.11 2.40 3.06
C PHE A 205 -11.32 2.13 4.33
N VAL A 206 -11.97 2.22 5.50
CA VAL A 206 -11.26 2.14 6.78
C VAL A 206 -11.94 1.12 7.67
N ALA A 207 -11.15 0.20 8.19
CA ALA A 207 -11.48 -0.61 9.34
C ALA A 207 -10.45 -0.36 10.44
N GLN A 208 -10.92 -0.02 11.64
CA GLN A 208 -10.07 0.38 12.75
C GLN A 208 -9.50 -0.82 13.51
N MET A 209 -8.43 -0.63 14.28
CA MET A 209 -7.82 -1.70 15.08
C MET A 209 -8.80 -2.36 16.07
N ASN A 210 -9.74 -1.59 16.63
CA ASN A 210 -10.73 -2.05 17.61
C ASN A 210 -11.95 -2.74 16.99
N GLU A 211 -12.10 -2.72 15.66
CA GLU A 211 -13.17 -3.44 14.98
C GLU A 211 -12.86 -4.93 14.90
N SER A 212 -13.88 -5.74 14.55
CA SER A 212 -13.76 -7.19 14.50
C SER A 212 -12.65 -7.65 13.54
N PRO A 213 -12.03 -8.83 13.77
CA PRO A 213 -11.08 -9.40 12.81
C PRO A 213 -11.71 -9.63 11.43
N GLY A 214 -13.02 -9.92 11.37
CA GLY A 214 -13.76 -10.05 10.12
C GLY A 214 -13.88 -8.73 9.37
N ALA A 215 -14.04 -7.59 10.06
CA ALA A 215 -13.99 -6.28 9.43
C ALA A 215 -12.61 -5.99 8.83
N ARG A 216 -11.55 -6.18 9.63
CA ARG A 216 -10.17 -5.93 9.20
C ARG A 216 -9.73 -6.81 8.02
N MET A 217 -10.18 -8.07 7.99
CA MET A 217 -9.93 -8.99 6.87
C MET A 217 -10.72 -8.62 5.61
N ASN A 218 -11.94 -8.08 5.71
CA ASN A 218 -12.77 -7.82 4.53
C ASN A 218 -12.64 -6.39 3.96
N ILE A 219 -12.07 -5.43 4.69
CA ILE A 219 -11.93 -4.05 4.19
C ILE A 219 -10.98 -3.95 2.98
N VAL A 220 -9.96 -4.82 2.93
CA VAL A 220 -9.02 -4.87 1.81
C VAL A 220 -9.68 -5.34 0.51
N PRO A 221 -10.32 -6.53 0.44
CA PRO A 221 -11.04 -6.94 -0.77
C PRO A 221 -12.20 -6.00 -1.13
N MET A 222 -12.81 -5.32 -0.15
CA MET A 222 -13.80 -4.27 -0.40
C MET A 222 -13.19 -3.09 -1.20
N GLY A 223 -12.10 -2.51 -0.71
CA GLY A 223 -11.42 -1.41 -1.42
C GLY A 223 -10.87 -1.82 -2.80
N ILE A 224 -10.38 -3.06 -2.94
CA ILE A 224 -9.92 -3.59 -4.23
C ILE A 224 -11.09 -3.76 -5.20
N SER A 225 -12.26 -4.20 -4.74
CA SER A 225 -13.46 -4.30 -5.59
C SER A 225 -13.86 -2.92 -6.15
N ALA A 226 -13.69 -1.86 -5.36
CA ALA A 226 -13.89 -0.49 -5.82
C ALA A 226 -12.81 -0.06 -6.84
N ALA A 227 -11.55 -0.46 -6.64
CA ALA A 227 -10.46 -0.19 -7.59
C ALA A 227 -10.70 -0.86 -8.94
N GLU A 228 -11.11 -2.14 -8.92
CA GLU A 228 -11.50 -2.89 -10.12
C GLU A 228 -12.65 -2.21 -10.85
N TYR A 229 -13.64 -1.68 -10.14
CA TYR A 229 -14.72 -0.93 -10.78
C TYR A 229 -14.21 0.31 -11.51
N LEU A 230 -13.33 1.10 -10.88
CA LEU A 230 -12.74 2.29 -11.51
C LEU A 230 -11.87 1.92 -12.73
N ARG A 231 -11.07 0.86 -12.65
CA ARG A 231 -10.25 0.36 -13.77
C ARG A 231 -11.13 -0.15 -14.91
N ASP A 232 -12.11 -1.01 -14.62
CA ASP A 232 -12.81 -1.80 -15.62
C ASP A 232 -14.02 -1.07 -16.23
N TYR A 233 -14.73 -0.25 -15.46
CA TYR A 233 -15.92 0.46 -15.92
C TYR A 233 -15.66 1.96 -16.17
N GLU A 234 -14.94 2.63 -15.27
CA GLU A 234 -14.66 4.07 -15.41
C GLU A 234 -13.43 4.36 -16.28
N LYS A 235 -12.65 3.33 -16.61
CA LYS A 235 -11.44 3.40 -17.45
C LYS A 235 -10.41 4.40 -16.91
N GLU A 236 -10.15 4.30 -15.61
CA GLU A 236 -9.17 5.14 -14.90
C GLU A 236 -7.94 4.34 -14.52
N ASP A 237 -6.77 5.01 -14.50
CA ASP A 237 -5.63 4.49 -13.76
C ASP A 237 -5.89 4.70 -12.27
N VAL A 238 -5.64 3.67 -11.46
CA VAL A 238 -6.01 3.67 -10.04
C VAL A 238 -4.77 3.40 -9.20
N PHE A 239 -4.49 4.29 -8.25
CA PHE A 239 -3.58 3.98 -7.16
C PHE A 239 -4.32 3.35 -6.00
N VAL A 240 -3.80 2.25 -5.50
CA VAL A 240 -4.32 1.61 -4.29
C VAL A 240 -3.26 1.70 -3.20
N PHE A 241 -3.56 2.39 -2.12
CA PHE A 241 -2.71 2.50 -0.95
C PHE A 241 -3.29 1.62 0.16
N ILE A 242 -2.51 0.63 0.62
CA ILE A 242 -2.95 -0.29 1.68
C ILE A 242 -2.08 -0.05 2.92
N ASP A 243 -2.67 0.49 3.98
CA ASP A 243 -2.02 0.64 5.28
C ASP A 243 -2.88 -0.04 6.36
N ASN A 244 -2.56 -1.23 6.85
CA ASN A 244 -1.40 -2.06 6.57
C ASN A 244 -1.83 -3.43 6.04
N ILE A 245 -1.18 -3.94 4.98
CA ILE A 245 -1.56 -5.23 4.38
C ILE A 245 -1.35 -6.41 5.36
N TYR A 246 -0.43 -6.29 6.32
CA TYR A 246 -0.21 -7.31 7.34
C TYR A 246 -1.43 -7.47 8.27
N ARG A 247 -2.17 -6.39 8.56
CA ARG A 247 -3.34 -6.44 9.47
C ARG A 247 -4.51 -7.21 8.87
N PHE A 248 -4.61 -7.24 7.54
CA PHE A 248 -5.52 -8.13 6.83
C PHE A 248 -5.21 -9.61 7.14
N LEU A 249 -3.93 -9.99 7.06
CA LEU A 249 -3.49 -11.36 7.35
C LEU A 249 -3.63 -11.70 8.83
N GLN A 250 -3.35 -10.74 9.72
CA GLN A 250 -3.53 -10.91 11.15
C GLN A 250 -4.99 -11.18 11.51
N GLY A 251 -5.94 -10.42 10.92
CA GLY A 251 -7.37 -10.64 11.13
C GLY A 251 -7.82 -12.04 10.68
N ALA A 252 -7.29 -12.52 9.54
CA ALA A 252 -7.53 -13.88 9.06
C ALA A 252 -6.94 -14.94 10.02
N ASN A 253 -5.75 -14.69 10.57
CA ASN A 253 -5.11 -15.61 11.50
C ASN A 253 -5.89 -15.75 12.82
N GLU A 254 -6.39 -14.64 13.37
CA GLU A 254 -7.16 -14.60 14.63
C GLU A 254 -8.44 -15.46 14.59
N ILE A 255 -9.08 -15.57 13.43
CA ILE A 255 -10.32 -16.35 13.27
C ILE A 255 -10.09 -17.77 12.72
N SER A 256 -8.85 -18.08 12.28
CA SER A 256 -8.54 -19.32 11.56
C SER A 256 -8.78 -20.57 12.40
N SER A 257 -8.35 -20.55 13.66
CA SER A 257 -8.49 -21.68 14.59
C SER A 257 -9.97 -21.97 14.88
N SER A 258 -10.77 -20.92 15.09
CA SER A 258 -12.22 -21.04 15.31
C SER A 258 -12.98 -21.55 14.08
N LEU A 259 -12.45 -21.33 12.87
CA LEU A 259 -12.98 -21.93 11.63
C LEU A 259 -12.54 -23.40 11.42
N GLY A 260 -11.72 -23.93 12.34
CA GLY A 260 -11.13 -25.27 12.26
C GLY A 260 -10.04 -25.40 11.19
N LYS A 261 -9.39 -24.30 10.80
CA LYS A 261 -8.19 -24.36 9.94
C LYS A 261 -7.02 -24.88 10.77
N LYS A 262 -6.19 -25.73 10.18
CA LYS A 262 -4.96 -26.20 10.84
C LYS A 262 -3.94 -25.04 10.86
N PRO A 263 -3.21 -24.85 11.97
CA PRO A 263 -2.09 -23.91 11.99
C PRO A 263 -0.94 -24.44 11.11
N SER A 264 -0.15 -23.51 10.60
CA SER A 264 1.03 -23.71 9.76
C SER A 264 2.27 -23.12 10.45
N LEU A 265 3.36 -22.96 9.70
CA LEU A 265 4.60 -22.30 10.15
C LEU A 265 4.29 -20.93 10.77
N GLY A 266 4.99 -20.61 11.86
CA GLY A 266 4.81 -19.35 12.60
C GLY A 266 3.44 -19.19 13.30
N GLY A 267 2.59 -20.22 13.31
CA GLY A 267 1.25 -20.13 13.87
C GLY A 267 0.23 -19.42 12.97
N TYR A 268 0.56 -19.23 11.69
CA TYR A 268 -0.36 -18.70 10.68
C TYR A 268 -1.35 -19.77 10.20
N GLN A 269 -2.43 -19.33 9.56
CA GLN A 269 -3.41 -20.22 8.95
C GLN A 269 -2.80 -20.99 7.76
N SER A 270 -3.22 -22.25 7.56
CA SER A 270 -2.78 -23.05 6.40
C SER A 270 -3.15 -22.47 5.04
N THR A 271 -4.06 -21.50 4.98
CA THR A 271 -4.50 -20.81 3.75
C THR A 271 -3.73 -19.53 3.47
N LEU A 272 -2.70 -19.18 4.25
CA LEU A 272 -1.99 -17.89 4.17
C LEU A 272 -1.68 -17.47 2.73
N SER A 273 -1.01 -18.33 1.96
CA SER A 273 -0.64 -18.04 0.56
C SER A 273 -1.86 -17.83 -0.34
N THR A 274 -2.94 -18.59 -0.13
CA THR A 274 -4.18 -18.43 -0.91
C THR A 274 -4.91 -17.14 -0.53
N ASP A 275 -4.97 -16.79 0.75
CA ASP A 275 -5.60 -15.56 1.24
C ASP A 275 -4.85 -14.33 0.70
N VAL A 276 -3.50 -14.39 0.61
CA VAL A 276 -2.68 -13.36 -0.03
C VAL A 276 -2.97 -13.29 -1.54
N ALA A 277 -2.93 -14.43 -2.24
CA ALA A 277 -3.12 -14.48 -3.69
C ALA A 277 -4.49 -13.95 -4.13
N GLU A 278 -5.55 -14.24 -3.37
CA GLU A 278 -6.92 -13.78 -3.66
C GLU A 278 -7.01 -12.24 -3.75
N VAL A 279 -6.18 -11.53 -2.98
CA VAL A 279 -6.09 -10.08 -2.95
C VAL A 279 -5.07 -9.58 -3.98
N GLN A 280 -3.87 -10.13 -3.98
CA GLN A 280 -2.75 -9.61 -4.77
C GLN A 280 -2.92 -9.82 -6.28
N ASP A 281 -3.53 -10.93 -6.70
CA ASP A 281 -3.69 -11.24 -8.14
C ASP A 281 -4.74 -10.35 -8.82
N ARG A 282 -5.53 -9.60 -8.04
CA ARG A 282 -6.51 -8.63 -8.54
C ARG A 282 -5.90 -7.27 -8.84
N LEU A 283 -4.76 -6.97 -8.23
CA LEU A 283 -3.99 -5.73 -8.40
C LEU A 283 -3.09 -5.86 -9.64
N HIS A 284 -3.70 -5.73 -10.82
CA HIS A 284 -3.01 -5.88 -12.11
C HIS A 284 -3.47 -4.85 -13.15
N ALA A 285 -2.65 -4.69 -14.19
CA ALA A 285 -2.97 -3.89 -15.38
C ALA A 285 -4.00 -4.59 -16.29
N SER A 286 -4.98 -3.83 -16.78
CA SER A 286 -5.84 -4.21 -17.90
C SER A 286 -5.22 -3.74 -19.23
N GLN A 287 -5.94 -3.89 -20.35
CA GLN A 287 -5.45 -3.46 -21.66
C GLN A 287 -5.10 -1.96 -21.73
N ASN A 288 -5.92 -1.10 -21.12
CA ASN A 288 -5.80 0.36 -21.27
C ASN A 288 -5.56 1.10 -19.96
N ASN A 289 -5.80 0.45 -18.82
CA ASN A 289 -5.81 1.07 -17.51
C ASN A 289 -5.22 0.12 -16.47
N ALA A 290 -4.59 0.65 -15.43
CA ALA A 290 -3.95 -0.19 -14.42
C ALA A 290 -4.33 0.14 -12.99
N ILE A 291 -4.24 -0.87 -12.12
CA ILE A 291 -4.20 -0.67 -10.68
C ILE A 291 -2.76 -0.80 -10.23
N THR A 292 -2.14 0.31 -9.85
CA THR A 292 -0.79 0.34 -9.26
C THR A 292 -0.94 0.44 -7.76
N SER A 293 -0.37 -0.50 -7.00
CA SER A 293 -0.56 -0.54 -5.55
C SER A 293 0.69 -0.22 -4.76
N PHE A 294 0.52 0.51 -3.66
CA PHE A 294 1.53 0.80 -2.64
C PHE A 294 1.04 0.23 -1.32
N GLN A 295 1.80 -0.68 -0.75
CA GLN A 295 1.35 -1.48 0.39
C GLN A 295 2.34 -1.31 1.52
N THR A 296 1.92 -0.68 2.62
CA THR A 296 2.75 -0.67 3.82
C THR A 296 2.80 -2.08 4.37
N VAL A 297 4.00 -2.64 4.47
CA VAL A 297 4.24 -3.96 5.05
C VAL A 297 4.81 -3.79 6.45
N PHE A 298 4.05 -4.17 7.46
CA PHE A 298 4.58 -4.31 8.81
C PHE A 298 5.29 -5.65 8.93
N LEU A 299 6.58 -5.63 9.29
CA LEU A 299 7.36 -6.83 9.57
C LEU A 299 7.27 -7.14 11.07
N PRO A 300 6.74 -8.30 11.47
CA PRO A 300 6.79 -8.73 12.86
C PRO A 300 8.25 -8.82 13.32
N MET A 301 8.58 -8.12 14.40
CA MET A 301 9.95 -8.09 14.95
C MET A 301 11.04 -7.68 13.95
N ASP A 302 10.67 -6.92 12.90
CA ASP A 302 11.56 -6.57 11.78
C ASP A 302 12.16 -7.79 11.06
N ASP A 303 11.50 -8.95 11.11
CA ASP A 303 11.94 -10.21 10.50
C ASP A 303 11.40 -10.37 9.06
N LEU A 304 12.31 -10.31 8.08
CA LEU A 304 12.00 -10.55 6.67
C LEU A 304 11.69 -12.01 6.35
N SER A 305 12.05 -12.94 7.25
CA SER A 305 11.80 -14.38 7.10
C SER A 305 10.44 -14.82 7.66
N ASP A 306 9.67 -13.90 8.25
CA ASP A 306 8.33 -14.18 8.71
C ASP A 306 7.44 -14.74 7.57
N PRO A 307 6.67 -15.81 7.79
CA PRO A 307 5.86 -16.43 6.74
C PRO A 307 4.88 -15.49 6.03
N ALA A 308 4.29 -14.50 6.74
CA ALA A 308 3.39 -13.54 6.13
C ALA A 308 4.14 -12.52 5.27
N ALA A 309 5.32 -12.10 5.71
CA ALA A 309 6.20 -11.24 4.92
C ALA A 309 6.64 -11.94 3.63
N VAL A 310 7.14 -13.18 3.74
CA VAL A 310 7.57 -13.99 2.59
C VAL A 310 6.42 -14.18 1.59
N ALA A 311 5.23 -14.57 2.08
CA ALA A 311 4.06 -14.76 1.22
C ALA A 311 3.64 -13.48 0.50
N LEU A 312 3.83 -12.30 1.11
CA LEU A 312 3.54 -11.01 0.47
C LEU A 312 4.61 -10.63 -0.57
N PHE A 313 5.90 -10.81 -0.24
CA PHE A 313 7.00 -10.41 -1.10
C PHE A 313 7.00 -11.14 -2.45
N ASP A 314 6.56 -12.39 -2.49
CA ASP A 314 6.41 -13.16 -3.73
C ASP A 314 5.46 -12.50 -4.75
N HIS A 315 4.56 -11.63 -4.30
CA HIS A 315 3.64 -10.90 -5.16
C HIS A 315 4.07 -9.46 -5.46
N LEU A 316 5.13 -8.93 -4.83
CA LEU A 316 5.56 -7.55 -5.03
C LEU A 316 6.54 -7.42 -6.21
N ASP A 317 6.36 -6.39 -7.02
CA ASP A 317 7.25 -6.05 -8.13
C ASP A 317 8.46 -5.23 -7.69
N GLY A 318 8.45 -4.73 -6.45
CA GLY A 318 9.57 -4.02 -5.83
C GLY A 318 9.28 -3.62 -4.39
N THR A 319 10.35 -3.34 -3.65
CA THR A 319 10.29 -2.91 -2.25
C THR A 319 11.02 -1.59 -2.08
N LEU A 320 10.30 -0.61 -1.54
CA LEU A 320 10.78 0.72 -1.16
C LEU A 320 11.01 0.74 0.35
N VAL A 321 12.26 0.87 0.78
CA VAL A 321 12.64 0.92 2.19
C VAL A 321 12.86 2.37 2.62
N LEU A 322 12.14 2.80 3.65
CA LEU A 322 12.33 4.06 4.35
C LEU A 322 12.99 3.80 5.72
N SER A 323 14.18 4.35 5.94
CA SER A 323 14.99 4.03 7.13
C SER A 323 15.09 5.20 8.10
N ARG A 324 15.20 4.88 9.40
CA ARG A 324 15.43 5.88 10.45
C ARG A 324 16.82 6.50 10.37
N GLU A 325 17.78 5.78 9.80
CA GLU A 325 19.14 6.27 9.61
C GLU A 325 19.17 7.48 8.66
N GLN A 326 18.42 7.40 7.54
CA GLN A 326 18.29 8.52 6.61
C GLN A 326 17.57 9.72 7.26
N VAL A 327 16.54 9.46 8.08
CA VAL A 327 15.88 10.49 8.89
C VAL A 327 16.86 11.18 9.84
N ALA A 328 17.72 10.42 10.54
CA ALA A 328 18.72 10.97 11.46
C ALA A 328 19.76 11.85 10.75
N LYS A 329 20.03 11.55 9.47
CA LYS A 329 20.88 12.36 8.57
C LYS A 329 20.14 13.56 7.95
N ASN A 330 18.87 13.80 8.30
CA ASN A 330 17.99 14.82 7.71
C ASN A 330 17.79 14.68 6.18
N LEU A 331 17.89 13.45 5.66
CA LEU A 331 17.70 13.15 4.24
C LEU A 331 16.24 12.77 3.99
N TYR A 332 15.51 13.61 3.24
CA TYR A 332 14.10 13.41 2.92
C TYR A 332 13.85 13.42 1.40
N PRO A 333 13.11 12.45 0.84
CA PRO A 333 12.52 11.29 1.51
C PRO A 333 13.57 10.35 2.11
N ALA A 334 13.24 9.68 3.21
CA ALA A 334 14.16 8.84 3.99
C ALA A 334 14.46 7.48 3.33
N PHE A 335 14.68 7.48 2.03
CA PHE A 335 14.82 6.31 1.18
C PHE A 335 16.19 5.66 1.33
N ASP A 336 16.21 4.34 1.53
CA ASP A 336 17.44 3.55 1.53
C ASP A 336 17.67 2.92 0.14
N PRO A 337 18.65 3.41 -0.64
CA PRO A 337 18.91 2.91 -1.99
C PRO A 337 19.54 1.52 -2.03
N LEU A 338 20.20 1.07 -0.96
CA LEU A 338 20.87 -0.23 -0.91
C LEU A 338 19.89 -1.34 -0.52
N SER A 339 18.97 -1.05 0.41
CA SER A 339 17.95 -2.00 0.85
C SER A 339 16.72 -2.05 -0.06
N SER A 340 16.53 -1.05 -0.93
CA SER A 340 15.41 -1.02 -1.88
C SER A 340 15.74 -1.70 -3.21
N ASN A 341 14.75 -2.37 -3.80
CA ASN A 341 14.88 -3.11 -5.05
C ASN A 341 13.60 -3.02 -5.90
N SER A 342 13.73 -3.29 -7.20
CA SER A 342 12.60 -3.34 -8.13
C SER A 342 12.91 -4.26 -9.30
N ASN A 343 11.94 -5.07 -9.70
CA ASN A 343 12.01 -5.96 -10.86
C ASN A 343 12.07 -5.17 -12.19
N SER A 344 11.70 -3.88 -12.17
CA SER A 344 11.81 -2.99 -13.33
C SER A 344 13.23 -2.56 -13.66
N VAL A 345 14.21 -2.76 -12.76
CA VAL A 345 15.61 -2.41 -13.00
C VAL A 345 16.24 -3.43 -13.95
N ASN A 346 15.93 -3.26 -15.23
CA ASN A 346 16.35 -4.13 -16.33
C ASN A 346 16.64 -3.26 -17.58
N PRO A 347 17.78 -3.44 -18.28
CA PRO A 347 18.11 -2.66 -19.48
C PRO A 347 17.03 -2.66 -20.56
N GLN A 348 16.23 -3.73 -20.66
CA GLN A 348 15.15 -3.82 -21.65
C GLN A 348 13.92 -2.97 -21.29
N ILE A 349 13.78 -2.59 -20.03
CA ILE A 349 12.64 -1.80 -19.52
C ILE A 349 13.03 -0.33 -19.42
N ILE A 350 14.15 -0.03 -18.76
CA ILE A 350 14.57 1.35 -18.43
C ILE A 350 15.68 1.89 -19.36
N GLY A 351 16.21 1.04 -20.24
CA GLY A 351 17.34 1.36 -21.12
C GLY A 351 18.70 1.19 -20.44
N GLU A 352 19.73 0.94 -21.26
CA GLU A 352 21.13 0.79 -20.82
C GLU A 352 21.62 1.96 -19.99
N LYS A 353 21.37 3.20 -20.46
CA LYS A 353 21.87 4.42 -19.81
C LYS A 353 21.41 4.54 -18.35
N HIS A 354 20.12 4.31 -18.10
CA HIS A 354 19.58 4.39 -16.74
C HIS A 354 20.02 3.19 -15.90
N PHE A 355 20.02 2.00 -16.47
CA PHE A 355 20.46 0.79 -15.78
C PHE A 355 21.92 0.88 -15.29
N GLN A 356 22.86 1.28 -16.15
CA GLN A 356 24.27 1.44 -15.76
C GLN A 356 24.44 2.52 -14.69
N ALA A 357 23.71 3.64 -14.80
CA ALA A 357 23.74 4.69 -13.78
C ALA A 357 23.28 4.19 -12.40
N ILE A 358 22.26 3.31 -12.33
CA ILE A 358 21.82 2.70 -11.06
C ILE A 358 22.91 1.82 -10.48
N LEU A 359 23.53 0.96 -11.29
CA LEU A 359 24.59 0.06 -10.82
C LEU A 359 25.77 0.83 -10.25
N GLU A 360 26.22 1.87 -10.96
CA GLU A 360 27.35 2.69 -10.54
C GLU A 360 27.00 3.54 -9.30
N ALA A 361 25.80 4.12 -9.23
CA ALA A 361 25.32 4.81 -8.03
C ALA A 361 25.31 3.88 -6.81
N LYS A 362 24.77 2.65 -6.95
CA LYS A 362 24.73 1.67 -5.86
C LYS A 362 26.14 1.23 -5.47
N ALA A 363 27.05 1.03 -6.42
CA ALA A 363 28.44 0.69 -6.13
C ALA A 363 29.16 1.78 -5.32
N ILE A 364 28.99 3.05 -5.70
CA ILE A 364 29.54 4.20 -4.96
C ILE A 364 28.96 4.27 -3.54
N LEU A 365 27.64 4.15 -3.40
CA LEU A 365 26.96 4.20 -2.10
C LEU A 365 27.33 3.01 -1.19
N GLN A 366 27.49 1.82 -1.76
CA GLN A 366 27.93 0.63 -1.04
C GLN A 366 29.37 0.80 -0.55
N LYS A 367 30.27 1.32 -1.40
CA LYS A 367 31.66 1.56 -1.01
C LYS A 367 31.78 2.62 0.07
N TYR A 368 30.98 3.69 -0.01
CA TYR A 368 30.89 4.68 1.06
C TYR A 368 30.46 4.06 2.39
N LYS A 369 29.46 3.17 2.37
CA LYS A 369 29.00 2.46 3.59
C LYS A 369 30.10 1.60 4.21
N GLU A 370 30.94 0.93 3.41
CA GLU A 370 32.11 0.19 3.91
C GLU A 370 33.18 1.09 4.56
N LEU A 371 33.28 2.34 4.09
CA LEU A 371 34.25 3.32 4.59
C LEU A 371 33.72 4.13 5.78
N GLU A 372 32.42 4.10 6.06
CA GLU A 372 31.77 4.93 7.08
C GLU A 372 32.38 4.74 8.47
N ASP A 373 32.60 3.48 8.88
CA ASP A 373 33.22 3.16 10.18
C ASP A 373 34.66 3.67 10.29
N VAL A 374 35.44 3.56 9.21
CA VAL A 374 36.82 4.06 9.16
C VAL A 374 36.83 5.59 9.25
N ILE A 375 35.93 6.25 8.54
CA ILE A 375 35.78 7.72 8.55
C ILE A 375 35.39 8.21 9.94
N LEU A 376 34.51 7.51 10.65
CA LEU A 376 34.09 7.87 11.99
C LEU A 376 35.23 7.81 13.02
N ILE A 377 36.21 6.92 12.83
CA ILE A 377 37.34 6.73 13.76
C ILE A 377 38.54 7.60 13.39
N LEU A 378 38.95 7.58 12.11
CA LEU A 378 40.20 8.17 11.63
C LEU A 378 39.99 9.51 10.91
N GLY A 379 38.79 9.77 10.39
CA GLY A 379 38.49 10.92 9.54
C GLY A 379 38.76 10.67 8.05
N ILE A 380 38.15 11.49 7.19
CA ILE A 380 38.22 11.35 5.72
C ILE A 380 39.65 11.55 5.18
N GLN A 381 40.46 12.36 5.87
CA GLN A 381 41.82 12.72 5.43
C GLN A 381 42.79 11.54 5.42
N GLU A 382 42.52 10.50 6.22
CA GLU A 382 43.34 9.30 6.34
C GLU A 382 43.06 8.26 5.24
N LEU A 383 42.02 8.48 4.44
CA LEU A 383 41.71 7.62 3.30
C LEU A 383 42.66 7.89 2.12
N ASP A 384 42.88 6.88 1.28
CA ASP A 384 43.56 7.07 0.00
C ASP A 384 42.74 7.99 -0.93
N LYS A 385 43.39 8.58 -1.94
CA LYS A 385 42.74 9.57 -2.82
C LYS A 385 41.53 9.02 -3.58
N GLU A 386 41.54 7.74 -3.95
CA GLU A 386 40.43 7.13 -4.67
C GLU A 386 39.22 6.99 -3.75
N SER A 387 39.45 6.48 -2.53
CA SER A 387 38.43 6.41 -1.48
C SER A 387 37.86 7.78 -1.11
N GLN A 388 38.70 8.82 -1.03
CA GLN A 388 38.23 10.20 -0.79
C GLN A 388 37.27 10.68 -1.88
N ILE A 389 37.60 10.43 -3.16
CA ILE A 389 36.74 10.78 -4.30
C ILE A 389 35.41 10.02 -4.23
N ILE A 390 35.43 8.73 -3.86
CA ILE A 390 34.22 7.91 -3.70
C ILE A 390 33.32 8.48 -2.60
N VAL A 391 33.90 8.83 -1.44
CA VAL A 391 33.17 9.44 -0.32
C VAL A 391 32.52 10.75 -0.76
N GLU A 392 33.26 11.60 -1.46
CA GLU A 392 32.72 12.87 -1.97
C GLU A 392 31.53 12.66 -2.90
N LYS A 393 31.68 11.77 -3.91
CA LYS A 393 30.58 11.43 -4.83
C LYS A 393 29.37 10.85 -4.09
N ALA A 394 29.60 9.97 -3.11
CA ALA A 394 28.54 9.35 -2.34
C ALA A 394 27.74 10.39 -1.53
N LEU A 395 28.43 11.31 -0.86
CA LEU A 395 27.79 12.40 -0.11
C LEU A 395 27.01 13.34 -1.04
N GLN A 396 27.57 13.66 -2.22
CA GLN A 396 26.86 14.45 -3.24
C GLN A 396 25.60 13.73 -3.72
N LEU A 397 25.66 12.43 -3.99
CA LEU A 397 24.50 11.62 -4.37
C LEU A 397 23.44 11.57 -3.25
N GLN A 398 23.82 11.28 -2.00
CA GLN A 398 22.88 11.25 -0.87
C GLN A 398 22.13 12.58 -0.72
N ASN A 399 22.85 13.70 -0.79
CA ASN A 399 22.24 15.02 -0.74
C ASN A 399 21.37 15.28 -1.98
N PHE A 400 21.85 14.92 -3.18
CA PHE A 400 21.11 15.10 -4.41
C PHE A 400 19.78 14.36 -4.42
N PHE A 401 19.68 13.18 -3.81
CA PHE A 401 18.44 12.42 -3.76
C PHE A 401 17.38 13.01 -2.82
N THR A 402 17.74 13.98 -1.98
CA THR A 402 16.74 14.72 -1.19
C THR A 402 15.86 15.59 -2.08
N GLN A 403 14.59 15.76 -1.71
CA GLN A 403 13.63 16.48 -2.54
C GLN A 403 12.57 17.17 -1.69
N ARG A 404 12.21 18.39 -2.10
CA ARG A 404 11.12 19.15 -1.47
C ARG A 404 9.80 18.69 -2.06
N PHE A 405 8.93 18.17 -1.21
CA PHE A 405 7.62 17.71 -1.61
C PHE A 405 6.58 18.84 -1.60
N PHE A 406 5.64 18.79 -2.54
CA PHE A 406 4.54 19.74 -2.61
C PHE A 406 3.62 19.63 -1.39
N VAL A 407 3.37 18.41 -0.93
CA VAL A 407 2.50 18.17 0.24
C VAL A 407 3.14 18.61 1.56
N ALA A 408 4.45 18.86 1.58
CA ALA A 408 5.21 19.29 2.75
C ALA A 408 5.43 20.81 2.82
N GLN A 409 4.95 21.59 1.84
CA GLN A 409 5.20 23.04 1.76
C GLN A 409 4.67 23.80 2.99
N ASN A 410 3.52 23.39 3.51
CA ASN A 410 2.91 24.03 4.68
C ASN A 410 3.80 23.94 5.94
N TYR A 411 4.57 22.86 6.06
CA TYR A 411 5.46 22.63 7.20
C TYR A 411 6.86 23.20 6.97
N THR A 412 7.39 23.01 5.76
CA THR A 412 8.78 23.39 5.41
C THR A 412 8.93 24.85 5.00
N LYS A 413 7.84 25.51 4.60
CA LYS A 413 7.81 26.87 4.02
C LYS A 413 8.68 27.03 2.76
N GLN A 414 9.04 25.92 2.11
CA GLN A 414 9.81 25.90 0.88
C GLN A 414 8.97 25.32 -0.25
N ALA A 415 9.05 25.91 -1.44
CA ALA A 415 8.32 25.40 -2.60
C ALA A 415 8.81 23.99 -2.98
N GLY A 416 7.85 23.09 -3.17
CA GLY A 416 8.06 21.74 -3.67
C GLY A 416 8.51 21.74 -5.12
N VAL A 417 9.20 20.68 -5.53
CA VAL A 417 9.79 20.54 -6.87
C VAL A 417 9.38 19.21 -7.50
N TYR A 418 8.99 19.26 -8.76
CA TYR A 418 8.77 18.07 -9.59
C TYR A 418 10.01 17.92 -10.48
N VAL A 419 10.63 16.73 -10.50
CA VAL A 419 11.84 16.47 -11.27
C VAL A 419 11.56 15.35 -12.27
N THR A 420 11.81 15.59 -13.55
CA THR A 420 11.58 14.57 -14.58
C THR A 420 12.57 13.41 -14.43
N LEU A 421 12.19 12.22 -14.91
CA LEU A 421 13.08 11.06 -14.94
C LEU A 421 14.35 11.36 -15.72
N GLU A 422 14.22 12.00 -16.88
CA GLU A 422 15.36 12.35 -17.73
C GLU A 422 16.36 13.29 -17.02
N ASP A 423 15.87 14.36 -16.39
CA ASP A 423 16.73 15.29 -15.65
C ASP A 423 17.38 14.60 -14.45
N THR A 424 16.68 13.68 -13.79
CA THR A 424 17.21 12.89 -12.67
C THR A 424 18.37 12.02 -13.13
N VAL A 425 18.18 11.20 -14.17
CA VAL A 425 19.22 10.31 -14.70
C VAL A 425 20.43 11.10 -15.19
N ASN A 426 20.22 12.19 -15.91
CA ASN A 426 21.31 13.05 -16.39
C ASN A 426 22.11 13.65 -15.22
N SER A 427 21.43 14.19 -14.21
CA SER A 427 22.07 14.78 -13.03
C SER A 427 22.90 13.75 -12.27
N VAL A 428 22.38 12.54 -12.09
CA VAL A 428 23.10 11.45 -11.41
C VAL A 428 24.35 11.04 -12.19
N ILE A 429 24.26 10.88 -13.51
CA ILE A 429 25.41 10.56 -14.37
C ILE A 429 26.50 11.63 -14.27
N GLU A 430 26.14 12.90 -14.23
CA GLU A 430 27.11 13.99 -14.07
C GLU A 430 27.85 13.92 -12.73
N ILE A 431 27.15 13.61 -11.64
CA ILE A 431 27.74 13.44 -10.30
C ILE A 431 28.67 12.22 -10.28
N ILE A 432 28.20 11.09 -10.80
CA ILE A 432 28.95 9.83 -10.86
C ILE A 432 30.25 10.00 -11.67
N ASN A 433 30.19 10.71 -12.81
CA ASN A 433 31.35 11.02 -13.65
C ASN A 433 32.33 12.01 -13.00
N GLY A 434 32.02 12.57 -11.83
CA GLY A 434 32.89 13.49 -11.11
C GLY A 434 32.93 14.91 -11.66
N LYS A 435 31.92 15.33 -12.43
CA LYS A 435 31.82 16.70 -12.97
C LYS A 435 31.84 17.78 -11.88
N TYR A 436 31.42 17.42 -10.66
CA TYR A 436 31.27 18.32 -9.53
C TYR A 436 32.23 18.02 -8.37
N LEU A 437 33.35 17.34 -8.61
CA LEU A 437 34.38 17.19 -7.58
C LEU A 437 34.88 18.56 -7.10
N GLY A 438 35.10 18.70 -5.80
CA GLY A 438 35.40 19.95 -5.11
C GLY A 438 34.16 20.77 -4.71
N VAL A 439 32.95 20.40 -5.13
CA VAL A 439 31.71 21.08 -4.72
C VAL A 439 31.19 20.48 -3.43
N HIS A 440 30.97 21.32 -2.42
CA HIS A 440 30.49 20.88 -1.11
C HIS A 440 29.16 20.09 -1.21
N PRO A 441 29.05 18.87 -0.64
CA PRO A 441 27.87 18.01 -0.78
C PRO A 441 26.54 18.64 -0.36
N GLU A 442 26.53 19.50 0.65
CA GLU A 442 25.30 20.19 1.10
C GLU A 442 24.65 21.07 0.02
N LYS A 443 25.43 21.54 -0.98
CA LYS A 443 24.86 22.31 -2.11
C LYS A 443 23.89 21.49 -2.94
N PHE A 444 24.02 20.16 -2.93
CA PHE A 444 23.12 19.23 -3.59
C PHE A 444 21.82 18.99 -2.80
N SER A 445 21.75 19.46 -1.55
CA SER A 445 20.60 19.23 -0.69
C SER A 445 19.38 20.02 -1.18
N PHE A 446 18.26 19.31 -1.32
CA PHE A 446 16.95 19.79 -1.70
C PHE A 446 16.91 20.59 -3.01
N ILE A 447 17.83 20.36 -3.94
CA ILE A 447 17.76 20.94 -5.31
C ILE A 447 16.90 20.06 -6.23
N GLY A 448 16.44 20.61 -7.35
CA GLY A 448 15.73 19.83 -8.36
C GLY A 448 16.73 19.05 -9.23
N THR A 449 17.61 19.77 -9.89
CA THR A 449 18.60 19.23 -10.85
C THR A 449 19.99 19.80 -10.59
N THR A 450 21.05 19.21 -11.16
CA THR A 450 22.42 19.76 -11.06
C THR A 450 22.56 21.16 -11.67
N ARG A 451 21.62 21.59 -12.53
CA ARG A 451 21.59 22.96 -13.09
C ARG A 451 21.34 24.02 -12.01
N ASP A 452 20.69 23.65 -10.91
CA ASP A 452 20.40 24.54 -9.78
C ASP A 452 21.64 24.86 -8.93
N LEU A 453 22.77 24.18 -9.16
CA LEU A 453 24.04 24.47 -8.48
C LEU A 453 24.66 25.79 -8.94
N ALA A 454 24.34 26.26 -10.15
CA ALA A 454 24.85 27.53 -10.68
C ALA A 454 24.12 28.75 -10.06
N THR A 455 22.95 28.54 -9.47
CA THR A 455 22.09 29.60 -8.90
C THR A 455 22.19 29.71 -7.38
N LYS A 456 22.94 28.82 -6.71
CA LYS A 456 23.18 28.78 -5.25
C LYS A 456 24.67 28.87 -4.90
#